data_AF-A0A0C2H265-F1
#
_entry.id   AF-A0A0C2H265-F1
#
_cell.length_a   1.000
_cell.length_b   1.000
_cell.length_c   1.000
_cell.angle_alpha   90.00
_cell.angle_beta   90.00
_cell.angle_gamma   90.00
#
_symmetry.space_group_name_H-M   'P 1'
#
loop_
_entity.id
_entity.type
_entity.pdbx_description
1 polymer ?
#
loop_
_entity_poly.entity_id
_entity_poly.type
_entity_poly.pdbx_seq_one_letter_code
_entity_poly.pdbx_strand_id
1 'polypeptide(L)'
;MIHSAAIPLKRDSAKYDCGDENSLAYGAAQKTSGCLYPPKAPQLTTRSQNYLRIDDCEIDRLDALQQAIKTWWRELADYGLTVSQMAFDRTTMVGCSVGTCRKDGFTLVVCEYDNHWVA
;
A
#
# COMPACT_ATOMS: atom_id res chain seq x y z
N MET A 1 -21.39 15.92 -7.73
CA MET A 1 -21.42 16.31 -6.31
C MET A 1 -20.04 16.06 -5.76
N ILE A 2 -19.28 17.11 -5.44
CA ILE A 2 -17.95 16.99 -4.82
C ILE A 2 -18.22 16.82 -3.33
N HIS A 3 -18.20 15.60 -2.81
CA HIS A 3 -18.12 15.40 -1.38
C HIS A 3 -16.70 15.78 -0.97
N SER A 4 -16.52 17.02 -0.53
CA SER A 4 -15.27 17.45 0.10
C SER A 4 -14.98 16.48 1.25
N ALA A 5 -13.90 15.71 1.14
CA ALA A 5 -13.35 14.99 2.28
C ALA A 5 -13.04 16.03 3.36
N ALA A 6 -13.65 15.91 4.54
CA ALA A 6 -13.34 16.78 5.65
C ALA A 6 -11.84 16.65 5.95
N ILE A 7 -11.10 17.76 5.90
CA ILE A 7 -9.68 17.79 6.23
C ILE A 7 -9.59 17.54 7.75
N PRO A 8 -9.05 16.40 8.23
CA PRO A 8 -8.89 16.20 9.65
C PRO A 8 -7.91 17.23 10.19
N LEU A 9 -8.27 17.89 11.29
CA LEU A 9 -7.53 18.99 11.91
C LEU A 9 -6.12 18.60 12.39
N LYS A 10 -5.81 17.29 12.44
CA LYS A 10 -4.48 16.76 12.75
C LYS A 10 -4.30 15.42 12.05
N ARG A 11 -3.56 15.40 10.94
CA ARG A 11 -3.07 14.17 10.31
C ARG A 11 -1.56 14.19 10.42
N ASP A 12 -1.02 13.35 11.29
CA ASP A 12 0.42 13.15 11.33
C ASP A 12 0.84 12.48 10.01
N SER A 13 1.92 12.98 9.40
CA SER A 13 2.46 12.36 8.19
C SER A 13 3.00 10.97 8.55
N ALA A 14 2.53 9.93 7.85
CA ALA A 14 3.10 8.60 8.01
C ALA A 14 4.59 8.61 7.68
N LYS A 15 5.40 7.99 8.54
CA LYS A 15 6.83 7.80 8.35
C LYS A 15 7.07 6.59 7.47
N TYR A 16 8.13 6.62 6.66
CA TYR A 16 8.52 5.43 5.92
C TYR A 16 9.26 4.47 6.85
N ASP A 17 8.72 3.27 7.01
CA ASP A 17 9.33 2.20 7.81
C ASP A 17 10.24 1.35 6.93
N CYS A 18 11.48 1.84 6.80
CA CYS A 18 12.61 1.09 6.27
C CYS A 18 13.38 0.47 7.45
N GLY A 19 13.76 -0.80 7.35
CA GLY A 19 14.52 -1.42 8.42
C GLY A 19 14.82 -2.90 8.23
N ASP A 20 14.83 -3.60 9.36
CA ASP A 20 15.16 -5.03 9.47
C ASP A 20 14.01 -5.95 9.03
N GLU A 21 14.13 -7.24 9.34
CA GLU A 21 13.16 -8.29 9.03
C GLU A 21 11.75 -8.06 9.62
N ASN A 22 11.62 -7.17 10.58
CA ASN A 22 10.34 -6.78 11.17
C ASN A 22 9.76 -5.51 10.55
N SER A 23 10.43 -4.84 9.61
CA SER A 23 9.87 -3.63 8.98
C SER A 23 8.69 -3.93 8.04
N LEU A 24 7.84 -2.93 7.83
CA LEU A 24 6.76 -2.95 6.85
C LEU A 24 7.30 -3.12 5.43
N ALA A 25 8.40 -2.42 5.09
CA ALA A 25 9.03 -2.53 3.78
C ALA A 25 9.59 -3.93 3.52
N TYR A 26 10.15 -4.58 4.54
CA TYR A 26 10.61 -5.97 4.43
C TYR A 26 9.44 -6.94 4.20
N GLY A 27 8.35 -6.79 4.94
CA GLY A 27 7.12 -7.56 4.73
C GLY A 27 6.55 -7.40 3.32
N ALA A 28 6.47 -6.15 2.83
CA ALA A 28 6.06 -5.86 1.46
C ALA A 28 7.02 -6.49 0.42
N ALA A 29 8.33 -6.44 0.67
CA ALA A 29 9.34 -7.03 -0.21
C ALA A 29 9.17 -8.55 -0.33
N GLN A 30 8.98 -9.26 0.79
CA GLN A 30 8.70 -10.70 0.80
C GLN A 30 7.44 -11.07 0.00
N LYS A 31 6.41 -10.22 0.04
CA LYS A 31 5.17 -10.45 -0.72
C LYS A 31 5.38 -10.26 -2.22
N THR A 32 6.10 -9.22 -2.61
CA THR A 32 6.39 -8.96 -4.02
C THR A 32 7.35 -9.96 -4.64
N SER A 33 8.30 -10.52 -3.87
CA SER A 33 9.29 -11.47 -4.39
C SER A 33 8.69 -12.83 -4.74
N GLY A 34 7.56 -13.19 -4.12
CA GLY A 34 6.85 -14.44 -4.39
C GLY A 34 6.07 -14.45 -5.70
N CYS A 35 5.92 -13.31 -6.39
CA CYS A 35 5.14 -13.19 -7.62
C CYS A 35 3.76 -13.84 -7.58
N LEU A 36 3.10 -13.76 -6.42
CA LEU A 36 1.76 -14.29 -6.22
C LEU A 36 0.75 -13.15 -6.30
N TYR A 37 -0.29 -13.33 -7.13
CA TYR A 37 -1.43 -12.42 -7.19
C TYR A 37 -2.75 -13.15 -6.91
N PRO A 38 -3.53 -12.73 -5.89
CA PRO A 38 -3.22 -11.67 -4.92
C PRO A 38 -2.08 -12.09 -3.96
N PRO A 39 -1.29 -11.14 -3.44
CA PRO A 39 -0.26 -11.44 -2.45
C PRO A 39 -0.89 -11.90 -1.13
N LYS A 40 -0.14 -12.70 -0.36
CA LYS A 40 -0.57 -13.16 0.97
C LYS A 40 -0.91 -11.95 1.85
N ALA A 41 -2.01 -12.04 2.59
CA ALA A 41 -2.41 -11.02 3.55
C ALA A 41 -1.34 -10.84 4.65
N PRO A 42 -1.29 -9.69 5.35
CA PRO A 42 -0.41 -9.53 6.51
C PRO A 42 -0.75 -10.57 7.58
N GLN A 43 0.28 -11.20 8.17
CA GLN A 43 0.08 -12.19 9.23
C GLN A 43 -0.22 -11.53 10.58
N LEU A 44 0.29 -10.31 10.78
CA LEU A 44 0.06 -9.52 11.98
C LEU A 44 -1.22 -8.71 11.82
N THR A 45 -2.14 -8.85 12.79
CA THR A 45 -3.41 -8.10 12.82
C THR A 45 -3.20 -6.60 12.94
N THR A 46 -2.05 -6.18 13.47
CA THR A 46 -1.58 -4.79 13.55
C THR A 46 -1.08 -4.22 12.22
N ARG A 47 -1.21 -4.96 11.12
CA ARG A 47 -0.82 -4.52 9.78
C ARG A 47 -1.99 -4.57 8.82
N SER A 48 -2.05 -3.57 7.95
CA SER A 48 -2.94 -3.56 6.79
C SER A 48 -2.12 -3.52 5.50
N GLN A 49 -2.77 -3.77 4.38
CA GLN A 49 -2.12 -3.92 3.08
C GLN A 49 -2.99 -3.37 1.96
N ASN A 50 -2.34 -2.62 1.07
CA ASN A 50 -2.81 -2.37 -0.28
C ASN A 50 -1.88 -3.06 -1.28
N TYR A 51 -2.45 -3.52 -2.40
CA TYR A 51 -1.67 -4.10 -3.49
C TYR A 51 -2.28 -3.75 -4.84
N LEU A 52 -1.42 -3.67 -5.87
CA LEU A 52 -1.82 -3.43 -7.25
C LEU A 52 -1.00 -4.32 -8.17
N ARG A 53 -1.69 -5.05 -9.05
CA ARG A 53 -1.07 -5.71 -10.21
C ARG A 53 -1.13 -4.76 -11.40
N ILE A 54 -0.02 -4.63 -12.09
CA ILE A 54 0.12 -3.87 -13.33
C ILE A 54 0.56 -4.89 -14.39
N ASP A 55 -0.23 -5.07 -15.44
CA ASP A 55 0.06 -5.99 -16.54
C ASP A 55 1.12 -5.43 -17.51
N ASP A 56 2.25 -5.03 -16.93
CA ASP A 56 3.46 -4.55 -17.59
C ASP A 56 4.65 -4.89 -16.69
N CYS A 57 5.58 -5.73 -17.16
CA CYS A 57 6.80 -6.07 -16.44
C CYS A 57 8.00 -5.17 -16.78
N GLU A 58 7.84 -4.25 -17.74
CA GLU A 58 8.87 -3.29 -18.16
C GLU A 58 8.63 -1.88 -17.61
N ILE A 59 7.48 -1.64 -16.97
CA ILE A 59 7.19 -0.39 -16.26
C ILE A 59 8.30 -0.04 -15.26
N ASP A 60 8.68 1.25 -15.24
CA ASP A 60 9.61 1.75 -14.23
C ASP A 60 9.04 1.57 -12.81
N ARG A 61 9.93 1.27 -11.85
CA ARG A 61 9.49 0.96 -10.48
C ARG A 61 8.87 2.17 -9.79
N LEU A 62 9.36 3.38 -10.05
CA LEU A 62 8.79 4.59 -9.50
C LEU A 62 7.43 4.87 -10.14
N ASP A 63 7.30 4.70 -11.44
CA ASP A 63 6.03 4.88 -12.15
C ASP A 63 4.97 3.86 -11.68
N ALA A 64 5.36 2.60 -11.48
CA ALA A 64 4.50 1.57 -10.90
C ALA A 64 3.99 1.96 -9.50
N LEU A 65 4.89 2.42 -8.63
CA LEU A 65 4.51 2.88 -7.29
C LEU A 65 3.58 4.09 -7.36
N GLN A 66 3.87 5.07 -8.22
CA GLN A 66 3.02 6.23 -8.41
C GLN A 66 1.63 5.84 -8.93
N GLN A 67 1.54 4.90 -9.87
CA GLN A 67 0.28 4.37 -10.38
C GLN A 67 -0.52 3.68 -9.27
N ALA A 68 0.14 2.87 -8.44
CA ALA A 68 -0.50 2.22 -7.29
C ALA A 68 -1.09 3.23 -6.31
N ILE A 69 -0.30 4.23 -5.89
CA ILE A 69 -0.76 5.30 -5.01
C ILE A 69 -1.92 6.08 -5.63
N LYS A 70 -1.83 6.45 -6.92
CA LYS A 70 -2.93 7.14 -7.61
C LYS A 70 -4.20 6.29 -7.66
N THR A 71 -4.07 4.98 -7.84
CA THR A 71 -5.20 4.04 -7.90
C THR A 71 -5.91 3.97 -6.56
N TRP A 72 -5.20 3.68 -5.46
CA TRP A 72 -5.82 3.57 -4.14
C TRP A 72 -6.32 4.93 -3.61
N TRP A 73 -5.76 6.04 -4.07
CA TRP A 73 -6.26 7.37 -3.71
C TRP A 73 -7.54 7.74 -4.48
N ARG A 74 -7.73 7.22 -5.70
CA ARG A 74 -8.99 7.41 -6.43
C ARG A 74 -10.14 6.64 -5.76
N GLU A 75 -9.87 5.49 -5.17
CA GLU A 75 -10.89 4.75 -4.39
C GLU A 75 -11.46 5.60 -3.23
N LEU A 76 -10.66 6.48 -2.64
CA LEU A 76 -11.14 7.44 -1.64
C LEU A 76 -12.16 8.42 -2.25
N ALA A 77 -11.90 8.91 -3.45
CA ALA A 77 -12.78 9.85 -4.14
C ALA A 77 -14.09 9.17 -4.61
N ASP A 78 -14.00 7.90 -5.02
CA ASP A 78 -15.11 7.17 -5.62
C ASP A 78 -16.02 6.51 -4.57
N TYR A 79 -15.45 6.00 -3.47
CA TYR A 79 -16.15 5.18 -2.47
C TYR A 79 -16.10 5.75 -1.03
N GLY A 80 -15.31 6.79 -0.77
CA GLY A 80 -15.22 7.44 0.54
C GLY A 80 -14.21 6.84 1.51
N LEU A 81 -14.15 7.38 2.74
CA LEU A 81 -13.10 7.11 3.73
C LEU A 81 -13.01 5.65 4.21
N THR A 82 -14.10 4.89 4.13
CA THR A 82 -14.17 3.53 4.69
C THR A 82 -13.34 2.49 3.93
N VAL A 83 -12.87 2.80 2.72
CA VAL A 83 -12.07 1.88 1.90
C VAL A 83 -10.59 2.25 1.83
N SER A 84 -10.23 3.49 2.16
CA SER A 84 -8.86 3.97 1.94
C SER A 84 -7.99 3.83 3.18
N GLN A 85 -7.20 2.75 3.22
CA GLN A 85 -6.12 2.60 4.22
C GLN A 85 -5.13 3.79 4.17
N MET A 86 -4.95 4.39 3.00
CA MET A 86 -4.07 5.56 2.83
C MET A 86 -4.59 6.83 3.51
N ALA A 87 -5.87 6.89 3.85
CA ALA A 87 -6.51 8.01 4.54
C ALA A 87 -6.86 7.67 6.00
N PHE A 88 -6.44 6.51 6.50
CA PHE A 88 -6.67 6.14 7.89
C PHE A 88 -5.80 7.00 8.82
N ASP A 89 -6.45 7.71 9.75
CA ASP A 89 -5.83 8.71 10.61
C ASP A 89 -4.86 8.12 11.64
N ARG A 90 -4.99 6.82 11.94
CA ARG A 90 -4.09 6.10 12.86
C ARG A 90 -2.91 5.41 12.19
N THR A 91 -2.77 5.51 10.87
CA THR A 91 -1.57 5.00 10.19
C THR A 91 -0.42 5.97 10.41
N THR A 92 0.61 5.50 11.11
CA THR A 92 1.81 6.30 11.42
C THR A 92 3.03 5.85 10.64
N MET A 93 2.98 4.66 10.03
CA MET A 93 4.07 4.05 9.29
C MET A 93 3.58 3.37 8.01
N VAL A 94 4.41 3.45 6.96
CA VAL A 94 4.20 2.77 5.68
C VAL A 94 5.50 2.18 5.17
N GLY A 95 5.43 0.98 4.58
CA GLY A 95 6.54 0.39 3.85
C GLY A 95 6.05 -0.26 2.57
N CYS A 96 6.69 0.06 1.45
CA CYS A 96 6.26 -0.40 0.14
C CYS A 96 7.35 -1.20 -0.58
N SER A 97 6.92 -2.06 -1.50
CA SER A 97 7.80 -2.76 -2.44
C SER A 97 7.15 -2.82 -3.82
N VAL A 98 8.02 -2.80 -4.83
CA VAL A 98 7.68 -3.03 -6.23
C VAL A 98 8.52 -4.21 -6.71
N GLY A 99 7.86 -5.31 -7.07
CA GLY A 99 8.47 -6.51 -7.62
C GLY A 99 8.03 -6.76 -9.06
N THR A 100 9.01 -7.01 -9.92
CA THR A 100 8.78 -7.35 -11.32
C THR A 100 8.72 -8.86 -11.50
N CYS A 101 7.59 -9.37 -11.97
CA CYS A 101 7.31 -10.78 -12.19
C CYS A 101 7.41 -11.13 -13.67
N ARG A 102 8.66 -11.12 -14.19
CA ARG A 102 8.94 -11.25 -15.64
C ARG A 102 8.38 -12.52 -16.27
N LYS A 103 8.41 -13.65 -15.56
CA LYS A 103 7.88 -14.93 -16.07
C LYS A 103 6.39 -14.86 -16.35
N ASP A 104 5.67 -14.04 -15.59
CA ASP A 104 4.22 -13.91 -15.62
C ASP A 104 3.78 -12.59 -16.29
N GLY A 105 4.72 -11.76 -16.74
CA GLY A 105 4.47 -10.55 -17.51
C GLY A 105 3.84 -9.39 -16.73
N PHE A 106 3.97 -9.34 -15.40
CA PHE A 106 3.38 -8.27 -14.58
C PHE A 106 4.36 -7.66 -13.58
N THR A 107 4.01 -6.48 -13.07
CA THR A 107 4.62 -5.84 -11.90
C THR A 107 3.62 -5.80 -10.75
N LEU A 108 4.07 -6.18 -9.56
CA LEU A 108 3.27 -6.16 -8.33
C LEU A 108 3.79 -5.09 -7.39
N VAL A 109 2.90 -4.20 -6.99
CA VAL A 109 3.15 -3.21 -5.95
C VAL A 109 2.42 -3.63 -4.69
N VAL A 110 3.11 -3.64 -3.56
CA VAL A 110 2.52 -3.89 -2.24
C VAL A 110 2.98 -2.78 -1.30
N CYS A 111 2.05 -2.17 -0.57
CA CYS A 111 2.35 -1.35 0.58
C CYS A 111 1.70 -1.96 1.82
N GLU A 112 2.47 -2.07 2.89
CA GLU A 112 1.97 -2.37 4.23
C GLU A 112 1.93 -1.10 5.07
N TYR A 113 0.95 -1.04 5.95
CA TYR A 113 0.76 0.05 6.91
C TYR A 113 0.65 -0.53 8.31
N ASP A 114 1.14 0.21 9.30
CA ASP A 114 0.70 -0.02 10.65
C ASP A 114 -0.81 0.29 10.74
N ASN A 115 -1.51 -0.55 11.49
CA ASN A 115 -2.85 -0.26 11.92
C ASN A 115 -2.87 -0.33 13.45
N HIS A 116 -3.42 0.71 14.07
CA HIS A 116 -3.67 0.73 15.50
C HIS A 116 -5.17 0.55 15.72
N TRP A 117 -5.68 -0.64 15.40
CA TRP A 117 -7.02 -1.09 15.77
C TRP A 117 -7.13 -1.57 17.22
N VAL A 118 -6.19 -1.18 18.09
CA VAL A 118 -6.19 -1.59 19.49
C VAL A 118 -6.68 -0.40 20.32
N ALA A 119 -7.91 -0.54 20.82
CA ALA A 119 -8.36 0.16 22.02
C ALA A 119 -7.70 -0.50 23.24
#